data_AF-A0A928T0M7-F1
#
_entry.id   AF-A0A928T0M7-F1
#
_cell.length_a   1.000
_cell.length_b   1.000
_cell.length_c   1.000
_cell.angle_alpha   90.00
_cell.angle_beta   90.00
_cell.angle_gamma   90.00
#
_symmetry.space_group_name_H-M   'P 1'
#
loop_
_entity.id
_entity.type
_entity.pdbx_description
1 polymer ?
#
loop_
_entity_poly.entity_id
_entity_poly.type
_entity_poly.pdbx_seq_one_letter_code
_entity_poly.pdbx_strand_id
1 'polypeptide(L)'
;MLFDVLTLVLGIWLTIRKLDVRRREASEHPGVDAAEFGRWKELALGAYGLGSLGCFAKLALDYLVQLGGPRLGVPWPAIRVAGLLLFVAWVGVLVTVWVRANRARKLQEKLGLTFGPRPPPDAASD
;
A
#
# COMPACT_ATOMS: atom_id res chain seq x y z
N MET A 1 16.92 4.96 10.59
CA MET A 1 17.56 4.86 9.26
C MET A 1 17.21 3.59 8.51
N LEU A 2 17.64 2.37 8.89
CA LEU A 2 17.33 1.16 8.09
C LEU A 2 15.83 0.92 7.90
N PHE A 3 15.05 1.04 8.98
CA PHE A 3 13.59 0.88 8.92
C PHE A 3 12.88 1.97 8.10
N ASP A 4 13.49 3.15 7.94
CA ASP A 4 12.93 4.25 7.15
C ASP A 4 13.07 3.95 5.66
N VAL A 5 14.23 3.42 5.26
CA VAL A 5 14.45 2.93 3.89
C VAL A 5 13.47 1.82 3.55
N LEU A 6 13.30 0.84 4.44
CA LEU A 6 12.30 -0.22 4.25
C LEU A 6 10.89 0.34 4.13
N THR A 7 10.51 1.30 4.99
CA THR A 7 9.18 1.93 4.92
C THR A 7 8.97 2.66 3.60
N LEU A 8 9.98 3.38 3.12
CA LEU A 8 9.94 4.10 1.85
C LEU A 8 9.78 3.15 0.66
N VAL A 9 10.61 2.10 0.60
CA VAL A 9 10.55 1.08 -0.47
C VAL A 9 9.19 0.41 -0.47
N LEU A 10 8.67 0.04 0.70
CA LEU A 10 7.36 -0.60 0.81
C LEU A 10 6.23 0.36 0.38
N GLY A 11 6.30 1.64 0.78
CA GLY A 11 5.34 2.67 0.38
C GLY A 11 5.32 2.90 -1.13
N ILE A 12 6.48 2.96 -1.77
CA ILE A 12 6.61 3.06 -3.23
C ILE A 12 6.01 1.81 -3.89
N TRP A 13 6.39 0.62 -3.44
CA TRP A 13 5.90 -0.64 -3.99
C TRP A 13 4.37 -0.76 -3.91
N LEU A 14 3.78 -0.42 -2.76
CA LEU A 14 2.32 -0.40 -2.57
C LEU A 14 1.65 0.66 -3.47
N THR A 15 2.30 1.81 -3.67
CA THR A 15 1.81 2.85 -4.58
C THR A 15 1.80 2.35 -6.03
N ILE A 16 2.87 1.67 -6.48
CA ILE A 16 2.94 1.07 -7.81
C ILE A 16 1.82 0.04 -7.98
N ARG A 17 1.63 -0.85 -7.00
CA ARG A 17 0.53 -1.83 -7.02
C ARG A 17 -0.84 -1.17 -7.07
N LYS A 18 -1.05 -0.09 -6.33
CA LYS A 18 -2.29 0.71 -6.38
C LYS A 18 -2.52 1.28 -7.78
N LEU A 19 -1.49 1.86 -8.40
CA LEU A 19 -1.59 2.44 -9.74
C LEU A 19 -1.87 1.37 -10.79
N ASP A 20 -1.24 0.21 -10.70
CA ASP A 20 -1.49 -0.93 -11.58
C ASP A 20 -2.97 -1.38 -11.49
N VAL A 21 -3.49 -1.62 -10.29
CA VAL A 21 -4.90 -1.99 -10.09
C VAL A 21 -5.85 -0.89 -10.57
N ARG A 22 -5.50 0.38 -10.37
CA ARG A 22 -6.35 1.51 -10.77
C ARG A 22 -6.55 1.56 -12.29
N ARG A 23 -5.51 1.22 -13.04
CA ARG A 23 -5.51 1.22 -14.52
C ARG A 23 -6.31 0.09 -15.15
N ARG A 24 -6.57 -1.00 -14.43
CA ARG A 24 -7.31 -2.15 -14.96
C ARG A 24 -8.79 -1.85 -15.12
N GLU A 25 -9.38 -2.31 -16.21
CA GLU A 25 -10.80 -2.12 -16.51
C GLU A 25 -11.53 -3.46 -16.62
N ALA A 26 -12.83 -3.47 -16.34
CA ALA A 26 -13.64 -4.68 -16.47
C ALA A 26 -13.74 -5.16 -17.94
N SER A 27 -13.65 -4.23 -18.88
CA SER A 27 -13.60 -4.48 -20.34
C SER A 27 -12.41 -5.36 -20.75
N GLU A 28 -11.30 -5.32 -20.00
CA GLU A 28 -10.12 -6.16 -20.24
C GLU A 28 -10.35 -7.62 -19.79
N HIS A 29 -11.46 -7.91 -19.11
CA HIS A 29 -11.82 -9.21 -18.54
C HIS A 29 -13.28 -9.59 -18.81
N PRO A 30 -13.67 -9.87 -20.07
CA PRO A 30 -15.06 -10.11 -20.46
C PRO A 30 -15.71 -11.35 -19.83
N GLY A 31 -14.91 -12.26 -19.25
CA GLY A 31 -15.39 -13.44 -18.53
C GLY A 31 -15.77 -13.20 -17.06
N VAL A 32 -15.60 -11.96 -16.55
CA VAL A 32 -15.84 -11.62 -15.14
C VAL A 32 -16.96 -10.60 -15.06
N ASP A 33 -17.90 -10.83 -14.14
CA ASP A 33 -18.98 -9.89 -13.87
C ASP A 33 -18.43 -8.53 -13.41
N ALA A 34 -18.98 -7.45 -13.98
CA ALA A 34 -18.49 -6.10 -13.74
C ALA A 34 -18.64 -5.67 -12.27
N ALA A 35 -19.67 -6.14 -11.55
CA ALA A 35 -19.85 -5.83 -10.14
C ALA A 35 -18.85 -6.59 -9.27
N GLU A 36 -18.54 -7.85 -9.60
CA GLU A 36 -17.51 -8.61 -8.90
C GLU A 36 -16.10 -8.07 -9.13
N PHE A 37 -15.80 -7.63 -10.36
CA PHE A 37 -14.56 -6.94 -10.68
C PHE A 37 -14.44 -5.62 -9.91
N GLY A 38 -15.53 -4.82 -9.84
CA GLY A 38 -15.58 -3.60 -9.05
C GLY A 38 -15.29 -3.85 -7.56
N ARG A 39 -15.91 -4.88 -6.97
CA ARG A 39 -15.66 -5.28 -5.57
C ARG A 39 -14.22 -5.68 -5.34
N TRP A 40 -13.63 -6.45 -6.25
CA TRP A 40 -12.21 -6.80 -6.18
C TRP A 40 -11.32 -5.55 -6.25
N LYS A 41 -11.58 -4.66 -7.21
CA LYS A 41 -10.81 -3.44 -7.43
C LYS A 41 -10.86 -2.52 -6.22
N GLU A 42 -12.03 -2.35 -5.61
CA GLU A 42 -12.19 -1.54 -4.40
C GLU A 42 -11.41 -2.12 -3.21
N LEU A 43 -11.49 -3.44 -2.98
CA LEU A 43 -10.74 -4.10 -1.92
C LEU A 43 -9.23 -3.97 -2.12
N ALA A 44 -8.74 -4.18 -3.34
CA ALA A 44 -7.33 -4.05 -3.68
C ALA A 44 -6.83 -2.60 -3.54
N LEU A 45 -7.56 -1.62 -4.10
CA LEU A 45 -7.21 -0.20 -3.99
C LEU A 45 -7.25 0.29 -2.54
N GLY A 46 -8.22 -0.17 -1.75
CA GLY A 46 -8.31 0.13 -0.32
C GLY A 46 -7.12 -0.42 0.46
N ALA A 47 -6.71 -1.66 0.19
CA ALA A 47 -5.55 -2.26 0.83
C ALA A 47 -4.25 -1.51 0.49
N TYR A 48 -3.98 -1.29 -0.80
CA TYR A 48 -2.75 -0.63 -1.24
C TYR A 48 -2.73 0.86 -0.88
N GLY A 49 -3.88 1.54 -0.93
CA GLY A 49 -4.02 2.94 -0.51
C GLY A 49 -3.75 3.13 0.98
N LEU A 50 -4.33 2.27 1.84
CA LEU A 50 -4.08 2.31 3.28
C LEU A 50 -2.60 2.06 3.58
N GLY A 51 -1.99 1.07 2.92
CA GLY A 51 -0.59 0.73 3.13
C GLY A 51 0.38 1.81 2.64
N SER A 52 0.15 2.39 1.46
CA SER A 52 0.98 3.50 0.97
C SER A 52 0.88 4.71 1.91
N LEU A 53 -0.35 5.08 2.31
CA LEU A 53 -0.58 6.20 3.23
C LEU A 53 0.07 5.94 4.59
N GLY A 54 -0.08 4.74 5.15
CA GLY A 54 0.54 4.36 6.42
C GLY A 54 2.07 4.44 6.40
N CYS A 55 2.70 4.05 5.29
CA CYS A 55 4.16 4.17 5.13
C CYS A 55 4.61 5.63 5.08
N PHE A 56 3.95 6.48 4.28
CA PHE A 56 4.32 7.90 4.20
C PHE A 56 4.01 8.65 5.50
N ALA A 57 2.88 8.34 6.16
CA ALA A 57 2.53 8.90 7.46
C ALA A 57 3.57 8.53 8.53
N LYS A 58 4.04 7.27 8.56
CA LYS A 58 5.11 6.84 9.45
C LYS A 58 6.38 7.67 9.23
N LEU A 59 6.83 7.81 7.98
CA LEU A 59 8.03 8.60 7.67
C LEU A 59 7.88 10.07 8.10
N ALA A 60 6.72 10.68 7.82
CA ALA A 60 6.44 12.06 8.21
C ALA A 60 6.42 12.22 9.75
N LEU A 61 5.78 11.31 10.47
CA LEU A 61 5.70 11.34 11.93
C LEU A 61 7.06 11.08 12.58
N ASP A 62 7.83 10.11 12.08
CA ASP A 62 9.20 9.87 12.57
C ASP A 62 10.09 11.10 12.37
N TYR A 63 9.96 11.80 11.24
CA TYR A 63 10.68 13.03 10.97
C TYR A 63 10.25 14.16 11.91
N LEU A 64 8.95 14.34 12.11
CA LEU A 64 8.40 15.34 13.04
C LEU A 64 8.84 15.10 14.48
N VAL A 65 8.84 13.84 14.94
CA VAL A 65 9.25 13.47 16.30
C VAL A 65 10.75 13.68 16.49
N GLN A 66 11.58 13.24 15.54
CA GLN A 66 13.05 13.34 15.66
C GLN A 66 13.56 14.77 15.50
N LEU A 67 12.98 15.58 14.60
CA LEU A 67 13.42 16.94 14.35
C LEU A 67 12.70 17.97 15.23
N GLY A 68 11.41 17.75 15.50
CA GLY A 68 10.57 18.64 16.30
C GLY A 68 10.71 18.42 17.80
N GLY A 69 10.87 17.17 18.26
CA GLY A 69 10.99 16.82 19.68
C GLY A 69 12.08 17.61 20.40
N PRO A 70 13.34 17.59 19.93
CA PRO A 70 14.43 18.34 20.56
C PRO A 70 14.20 19.85 20.56
N ARG A 71 13.57 20.40 19.49
CA ARG A 71 13.25 21.83 19.39
C ARG A 71 12.16 22.27 20.37
N LEU A 72 11.31 21.35 20.79
CA LEU A 72 10.25 21.57 21.79
C LEU A 72 10.70 21.24 23.22
N GLY A 73 12.00 20.96 23.43
CA GLY A 73 12.53 20.61 24.75
C GLY A 73 12.09 19.24 25.26
N VAL A 74 11.60 18.35 24.38
CA VAL A 74 11.15 17.01 24.76
C VAL A 74 12.38 16.16 25.13
N PRO A 75 12.38 15.49 26.30
CA PRO A 75 13.51 14.67 26.71
C PRO A 75 13.68 13.45 25.80
N TRP A 76 14.93 13.08 25.52
CA TRP A 76 15.28 11.96 24.63
C TRP A 76 14.56 10.63 24.92
N PRO A 77 14.34 10.21 26.19
CA PRO A 77 13.57 9.01 26.48
C PRO A 77 12.14 9.07 25.93
N ALA A 78 11.46 10.22 26.03
CA ALA A 78 10.09 10.39 25.53
C ALA A 78 10.04 10.30 23.99
N ILE A 79 11.04 10.87 23.31
CA ILE A 79 11.18 10.77 21.84
C ILE A 79 11.33 9.30 21.41
N ARG A 80 12.11 8.49 22.16
CA ARG A 80 12.27 7.06 21.88
C ARG A 80 10.96 6.28 22.09
N VAL A 81 10.22 6.56 23.16
CA VAL A 81 8.91 5.94 23.41
C VAL A 81 7.93 6.29 22.29
N ALA A 82 7.88 7.55 21.86
CA ALA A 82 7.05 7.96 20.73
C ALA A 82 7.42 7.22 19.44
N GLY A 83 8.71 7.11 19.12
CA GLY A 83 9.18 6.34 17.96
C GLY A 83 8.79 4.86 18.03
N LEU A 84 8.87 4.24 19.20
CA LEU A 84 8.43 2.85 19.39
C LEU A 84 6.92 2.69 19.15
N LEU A 85 6.11 3.62 19.67
CA LEU A 85 4.66 3.60 19.46
C LEU A 85 4.30 3.78 17.98
N LEU A 86 4.96 4.70 17.27
CA LEU A 86 4.80 4.87 15.83
C LEU A 86 5.17 3.61 15.06
N PHE A 87 6.25 2.93 15.46
CA PHE A 87 6.66 1.67 14.84
C PHE A 87 5.61 0.57 15.04
N VAL A 88 5.12 0.37 16.27
CA VAL A 88 4.08 -0.63 16.58
C VAL A 88 2.78 -0.32 15.82
N ALA A 89 2.36 0.95 15.78
CA ALA A 89 1.20 1.37 15.03
C ALA A 89 1.34 1.09 13.53
N TRP A 90 2.51 1.38 12.95
CA TRP A 90 2.82 1.09 11.55
C TRP A 90 2.79 -0.41 11.24
N VAL A 91 3.35 -1.25 12.11
CA VAL A 91 3.24 -2.72 11.98
C VAL A 91 1.77 -3.16 12.00
N GLY A 92 0.95 -2.57 12.87
CA GLY A 92 -0.49 -2.80 12.87
C GLY A 92 -1.14 -2.48 11.51
N VAL A 93 -0.79 -1.35 10.90
CA VAL A 93 -1.25 -0.99 9.55
C VAL A 93 -0.81 -2.05 8.53
N LEU A 94 0.44 -2.51 8.56
CA LEU A 94 0.90 -3.55 7.64
C LEU A 94 0.12 -4.86 7.77
N VAL A 95 -0.21 -5.29 9.00
CA VAL A 95 -1.06 -6.46 9.24
C VAL A 95 -2.44 -6.27 8.62
N THR A 96 -3.07 -5.10 8.81
CA THR A 96 -4.38 -4.83 8.19
C THR A 96 -4.32 -4.83 6.67
N VAL A 97 -3.25 -4.26 6.09
CA VAL A 97 -3.02 -4.25 4.64
C VAL A 97 -2.83 -5.67 4.13
N TRP A 98 -2.05 -6.49 4.82
CA TRP A 98 -1.83 -7.89 4.46
C TRP A 98 -3.13 -8.70 4.46
N VAL A 99 -3.97 -8.55 5.49
CA VAL A 99 -5.27 -9.21 5.56
C VAL A 99 -6.18 -8.76 4.40
N ARG A 100 -6.27 -7.46 4.12
CA ARG A 100 -7.11 -6.94 3.03
C ARG A 100 -6.58 -7.34 1.66
N ALA A 101 -5.26 -7.31 1.46
CA ALA A 101 -4.61 -7.75 0.23
C ALA A 101 -4.84 -9.26 -0.01
N ASN A 102 -4.75 -10.09 1.03
CA ASN A 102 -5.05 -11.53 0.92
C ASN A 102 -6.52 -11.79 0.58
N ARG A 103 -7.46 -11.01 1.13
CA ARG A 103 -8.87 -11.09 0.74
C ARG A 103 -9.06 -10.72 -0.74
N ALA A 104 -8.40 -9.68 -1.22
CA ALA A 104 -8.41 -9.30 -2.63
C ALA A 104 -7.79 -10.39 -3.53
N ARG A 105 -6.68 -11.03 -3.11
CA ARG A 105 -6.06 -12.15 -3.84
C ARG A 105 -6.99 -13.37 -3.92
N LYS A 106 -7.62 -13.77 -2.81
CA LYS A 106 -8.60 -14.86 -2.83
C LYS A 106 -9.78 -14.56 -3.76
N LEU A 107 -10.24 -13.31 -3.80
CA LEU A 107 -11.29 -12.91 -4.72
C LEU A 107 -10.78 -12.93 -6.18
N GLN A 108 -9.55 -12.49 -6.42
CA GLN A 108 -8.90 -12.58 -7.73
C GLN A 108 -8.84 -14.03 -8.25
N GLU A 109 -8.39 -14.96 -7.41
CA GLU A 109 -8.31 -16.40 -7.72
C GLU A 109 -9.68 -16.99 -8.04
N LYS A 110 -10.70 -16.64 -7.25
CA LYS A 110 -12.09 -17.08 -7.49
C LYS A 110 -12.66 -16.57 -8.81
N LEU A 111 -12.30 -15.35 -9.20
CA LEU A 111 -12.75 -14.74 -10.45
C LEU A 111 -11.91 -15.16 -11.66
N GLY A 112 -10.84 -15.96 -11.48
CA GLY A 112 -9.96 -16.37 -12.57
C GLY A 112 -9.21 -15.19 -13.22
N LEU A 113 -9.01 -14.09 -12.50
CA LEU A 113 -8.36 -12.89 -13.04
C LEU A 113 -6.86 -13.15 -13.24
N THR A 114 -6.49 -13.44 -14.49
CA THR A 114 -5.11 -13.57 -14.95
C THR A 114 -4.54 -12.20 -15.27
N PHE A 115 -3.58 -11.76 -14.46
CA PHE A 115 -2.88 -10.50 -14.66
C PHE A 115 -1.48 -10.79 -15.22
N GLY A 116 -1.40 -10.98 -16.53
CA GLY A 116 -0.13 -11.05 -17.25
C GLY A 116 0.53 -9.68 -17.41
N PRO A 117 1.82 -9.62 -17.81
CA PRO A 117 2.43 -8.38 -18.30
C PRO A 117 1.60 -7.86 -19.48
N ARG A 118 1.12 -6.61 -19.40
CA ARG A 118 0.45 -5.98 -20.55
C ARG A 118 1.48 -5.91 -21.69
N PRO A 119 1.17 -6.38 -22.91
CA PRO A 119 2.07 -6.13 -24.04
C PRO A 119 2.23 -4.61 -24.21
N PRO A 120 3.43 -4.14 -24.59
CA PRO A 120 3.69 -2.72 -24.79
C PRO A 120 2.68 -2.14 -25.81
N PRO A 121 2.35 -0.83 -25.70
CA PRO A 121 1.33 -0.18 -26.54
C PRO A 121 1.55 -0.40 -28.05
N ASP A 122 2.80 -0.60 -28.43
CA ASP A 122 3.28 -0.66 -29.81
C ASP A 122 3.00 -2.02 -30.48
N ALA A 123 2.59 -3.03 -29.71
CA ALA A 123 2.30 -4.38 -30.22
C ALA A 123 0.90 -4.54 -30.82
N ALA A 124 0.07 -3.48 -30.82
CA ALA A 124 -1.29 -3.48 -31.37
C ALA A 124 -1.41 -2.79 -32.74
N SER A 125 -0.28 -2.40 -33.33
CA SER A 125 -0.19 -1.63 -34.59
C SER A 125 0.35 -2.39 -35.79
N ASP A 126 0.58 -3.71 -35.69
CA ASP A 126 1.01 -4.58 -36.79
C ASP A 126 -0.08 -5.56 -37.24
#